data_AF-A0A355G5Z1-F1
#
_entry.id   AF-A0A355G5Z1-F1
#
_cell.length_a   1.000
_cell.length_b   1.000
_cell.length_c   1.000
_cell.angle_alpha   90.00
_cell.angle_beta   90.00
_cell.angle_gamma   90.00
#
_symmetry.space_group_name_H-M   'P 1'
#
loop_
_entity.id
_entity.type
_entity.pdbx_description
1 polymer ?
#
loop_
_entity_poly.entity_id
_entity_poly.type
_entity_poly.pdbx_seq_one_letter_code
_entity_poly.pdbx_strand_id
1 'polypeptide(L)'
;MLLSGTQYLHGKPGERDELNCPVCGTKCDVKRNCFGPTCFAESIGGLGHLHDRFICPHEGKDWHDYARQLIDQKRNCASRRVLELINLDLQETLKRREIM
;
A
#
# COMPACT_ATOMS: atom_id res chain seq x y z
N MET A 1 8.49 -9.98 -0.57
CA MET A 1 9.24 -8.98 0.24
C MET A 1 9.29 -7.68 -0.55
N LEU A 2 9.43 -6.54 0.14
CA LEU A 2 9.34 -5.14 -0.33
C LEU A 2 7.93 -4.53 -0.26
N LEU A 3 7.44 -4.33 0.96
CA LEU A 3 6.54 -3.21 1.26
C LEU A 3 7.40 -2.03 1.74
N SER A 4 8.32 -1.59 0.88
CA SER A 4 9.15 -0.41 1.11
C SER A 4 8.47 0.77 0.43
N GLY A 5 7.57 1.45 1.14
CA GLY A 5 7.12 2.81 0.80
C GLY A 5 6.29 3.03 -0.47
N THR A 6 6.19 2.08 -1.40
CA THR A 6 5.42 2.27 -2.64
C THR A 6 3.92 2.12 -2.39
N GLN A 7 3.16 3.15 -2.79
CA GLN A 7 1.70 3.16 -2.82
C GLN A 7 1.12 2.12 -3.81
N TYR A 8 1.96 1.61 -4.71
CA TYR A 8 1.60 0.70 -5.79
C TYR A 8 2.02 -0.73 -5.46
N LEU A 9 1.07 -1.67 -5.55
CA LEU A 9 1.42 -3.09 -5.63
C LEU A 9 1.59 -3.45 -7.10
N HIS A 10 2.67 -4.18 -7.41
CA HIS A 10 2.95 -4.69 -8.75
C HIS A 10 2.77 -6.21 -8.75
N GLY A 11 2.02 -6.72 -9.71
CA GLY A 11 1.86 -8.16 -9.95
C GLY A 11 2.36 -8.52 -11.34
N LYS A 12 2.71 -9.80 -11.53
CA LYS A 12 2.92 -10.32 -12.89
C LYS A 12 1.62 -10.19 -13.70
N PRO A 13 1.71 -9.95 -15.01
CA PRO A 13 0.55 -9.77 -15.86
C PRO A 13 -0.36 -11.00 -15.79
N GLY A 14 -1.60 -10.80 -15.34
CA GLY A 14 -2.61 -11.86 -15.21
C GLY A 14 -2.44 -12.81 -14.02
N GLU A 15 -1.51 -12.55 -13.09
CA GLU A 15 -1.27 -13.43 -11.93
C GLU A 15 -2.30 -13.21 -10.81
N ARG A 16 -2.84 -11.99 -10.68
CA ARG A 16 -3.87 -11.67 -9.68
C ARG A 16 -4.92 -10.77 -10.30
N ASP A 17 -6.16 -11.24 -10.30
CA ASP A 17 -7.30 -10.47 -10.81
C ASP A 17 -7.74 -9.37 -9.84
N GLU A 18 -7.53 -9.59 -8.54
CA GLU A 18 -8.01 -8.73 -7.47
C GLU A 18 -6.97 -8.63 -6.35
N LEU A 19 -6.79 -7.43 -5.79
CA LEU A 19 -5.91 -7.23 -4.65
C LEU A 19 -6.52 -6.18 -3.72
N ASN A 20 -6.51 -6.46 -2.41
CA ASN A 20 -6.98 -5.54 -1.40
C ASN A 20 -5.82 -4.68 -0.89
N CYS A 21 -6.10 -3.40 -0.65
CA CYS A 21 -5.11 -2.49 -0.10
C CYS A 21 -4.65 -2.97 1.28
N PRO A 22 -3.34 -3.12 1.54
CA PRO A 22 -2.83 -3.57 2.83
C PRO A 22 -3.03 -2.55 3.95
N VAL A 23 -3.38 -1.30 3.61
CA VAL A 23 -3.63 -0.22 4.58
C VAL A 23 -5.08 -0.20 5.02
N CYS A 24 -5.99 -0.19 4.05
CA CYS A 24 -7.39 0.15 4.30
C CYS A 24 -8.37 -1.01 4.01
N GLY A 25 -7.88 -2.11 3.43
CA GLY A 25 -8.66 -3.30 3.09
C GLY A 25 -9.55 -3.18 1.85
N THR A 26 -9.72 -1.96 1.30
CA THR A 26 -10.52 -1.71 0.10
C THR A 26 -9.92 -2.41 -1.12
N LYS A 27 -10.77 -2.88 -2.03
CA LYS A 27 -10.34 -3.45 -3.32
C LYS A 27 -9.61 -2.38 -4.14
N CYS A 28 -8.40 -2.70 -4.58
CA CYS A 28 -7.59 -1.81 -5.43
C CYS A 28 -8.13 -1.82 -6.87
N ASP A 29 -7.98 -0.68 -7.54
CA ASP A 29 -8.16 -0.56 -8.97
C ASP A 29 -6.95 -1.19 -9.69
N VAL A 30 -7.20 -2.02 -10.70
CA VAL A 30 -6.16 -2.76 -11.43
C VAL A 30 -5.96 -2.15 -12.81
N LYS A 31 -4.74 -1.67 -13.06
CA LYS A 31 -4.29 -1.25 -14.38
C LYS A 31 -3.41 -2.33 -14.99
N ARG A 32 -3.97 -3.11 -15.91
CA ARG A 32 -3.28 -4.25 -16.52
C ARG A 32 -2.30 -3.84 -17.61
N ASN A 33 -1.29 -4.67 -17.86
CA ASN A 33 -0.32 -4.52 -18.94
C ASN A 33 0.42 -3.16 -18.93
N CYS A 34 0.74 -2.64 -17.74
CA CYS A 34 1.58 -1.47 -17.63
C CYS A 34 3.03 -1.86 -17.99
N PHE A 35 3.59 -1.22 -19.01
CA PHE A 35 5.01 -1.34 -19.31
C PHE A 35 5.80 -0.29 -18.52
N GLY A 36 6.75 -0.73 -17.71
CA GLY A 36 7.62 0.18 -16.99
C GLY A 36 8.45 -0.52 -15.93
N PRO A 37 9.35 0.21 -15.27
CA PRO A 37 10.13 -0.29 -14.16
C PRO A 37 9.23 -0.54 -12.94
N THR A 38 9.43 -1.67 -12.25
CA THR A 38 8.72 -1.98 -11.00
C THR A 38 9.53 -1.64 -9.75
N CYS A 39 10.83 -1.41 -9.91
CA CYS A 39 11.72 -1.02 -8.83
C CYS A 39 12.68 0.10 -9.26
N PHE A 40 13.26 0.78 -8.27
CA PHE A 40 14.20 1.90 -8.48
C PHE A 40 15.40 1.50 -9.35
N ALA A 41 15.94 0.29 -9.15
CA ALA A 41 17.07 -0.23 -9.93
C ALA A 41 16.72 -0.39 -11.42
N GLU A 42 15.52 -0.88 -11.74
CA GLU A 42 15.03 -0.96 -13.12
C GLU A 42 14.84 0.43 -13.73
N SER A 43 14.28 1.39 -12.98
CA SER A 43 14.09 2.77 -13.45
C SER A 43 15.40 3.43 -13.86
N ILE A 44 16.43 3.33 -13.01
CA ILE A 44 17.75 3.91 -13.30
C ILE A 44 18.45 3.15 -14.43
N GLY A 45 18.26 1.83 -14.51
CA GLY A 45 18.82 1.00 -15.57
C GLY A 45 18.11 1.13 -16.93
N GLY A 46 17.02 1.90 -17.02
CA GLY A 46 16.19 1.96 -18.24
C GLY A 46 15.51 0.63 -18.59
N LEU A 47 15.44 -0.29 -17.62
CA LEU A 47 14.81 -1.59 -17.77
C LEU A 47 13.34 -1.50 -17.36
N GLY A 48 12.50 -2.32 -17.98
CA GLY A 48 11.09 -2.39 -17.65
C GLY A 48 10.48 -3.68 -18.19
N HIS A 49 9.43 -4.13 -17.52
CA HIS A 49 8.68 -5.29 -17.94
C HIS A 49 7.18 -5.02 -17.79
N LEU A 50 6.38 -5.80 -18.50
CA LEU A 50 4.93 -5.77 -18.36
C LEU A 50 4.55 -6.22 -16.96
N HIS A 51 3.74 -5.41 -16.29
CA HIS A 51 3.23 -5.69 -14.96
C HIS A 51 1.81 -5.14 -14.82
N ASP A 52 1.06 -5.71 -13.88
CA ASP A 52 -0.22 -5.15 -13.46
C ASP A 52 0.02 -4.23 -12.27
N ARG A 53 -0.51 -3.01 -12.33
CA ARG A 53 -0.40 -2.02 -11.26
C ARG A 53 -1.72 -1.95 -10.48
N PHE A 54 -1.65 -2.14 -9.18
CA PHE A 54 -2.79 -2.04 -8.28
C PHE A 54 -2.70 -0.74 -7.49
N ILE A 55 -3.75 0.09 -7.57
CA ILE A 55 -3.83 1.42 -6.95
C ILE A 55 -5.01 1.43 -5.98
N CYS A 56 -4.80 1.92 -4.77
CA CYS A 56 -5.91 2.09 -3.84
C CYS A 56 -6.78 3.29 -4.27
N PRO A 57 -8.12 3.17 -4.32
CA PRO A 57 -8.99 4.30 -4.68
C PRO A 57 -8.99 5.44 -3.63
N HIS A 58 -8.40 5.20 -2.46
CA HIS A 58 -8.24 6.19 -1.40
C HIS A 58 -6.82 6.76 -1.32
N GLU A 59 -5.97 6.45 -2.32
CA GLU A 59 -4.66 7.08 -2.47
C GLU A 59 -4.82 8.61 -2.53
N GLY A 60 -3.96 9.32 -1.79
CA GLY A 60 -4.00 10.79 -1.70
C GLY A 60 -4.98 11.35 -0.66
N LYS A 61 -5.82 10.54 0.00
CA LYS A 61 -6.62 11.03 1.14
C LYS A 61 -5.74 11.11 2.40
N ASP A 62 -5.89 12.17 3.18
CA ASP A 62 -5.10 12.41 4.40
C ASP A 62 -5.19 11.26 5.41
N TRP A 63 -6.40 10.75 5.65
CA TRP A 63 -6.59 9.61 6.56
C TRP A 63 -5.90 8.33 6.06
N HIS A 64 -5.79 8.16 4.73
CA HIS A 64 -5.17 6.99 4.14
C HIS A 64 -3.64 7.06 4.22
N ASP A 65 -3.05 8.25 4.01
CA ASP A 65 -1.62 8.43 4.25
C ASP A 65 -1.28 8.33 5.74
N TYR A 66 -2.11 8.88 6.63
CA TYR A 66 -1.94 8.72 8.07
C TYR A 66 -1.98 7.25 8.49
N ALA A 67 -2.97 6.48 8.03
CA ALA A 67 -3.02 5.03 8.27
C ALA A 67 -1.79 4.29 7.74
N ARG A 68 -1.24 4.72 6.59
CA ARG A 68 0.01 4.17 6.04
C ARG A 68 1.19 4.44 6.96
N GLN A 69 1.31 5.65 7.51
CA GLN A 69 2.36 6.02 8.46
C GLN A 69 2.29 5.18 9.74
N LEU A 70 1.09 4.96 10.29
CA LEU A 70 0.90 4.10 11.47
C LEU A 70 1.36 2.66 11.22
N ILE A 71 1.09 2.11 10.03
CA ILE A 71 1.54 0.76 9.65
C ILE A 71 3.07 0.69 9.55
N ASP A 72 3.72 1.72 9.02
CA ASP A 72 5.18 1.80 8.97
C ASP A 72 5.78 1.87 10.38
N GLN A 73 5.24 2.73 11.24
CA GLN A 73 5.63 2.84 12.64
C GLN A 73 5.46 1.52 13.39
N LYS A 74 4.35 0.81 13.15
CA LYS A 74 4.10 -0.53 13.73
C LYS A 74 5.19 -1.54 13.38
N ARG A 75 5.74 -1.50 12.15
CA ARG A 75 6.81 -2.42 11.73
C ARG A 75 8.15 -2.12 12.40
N ASN A 76 8.42 -0.83 12.64
CA ASN A 76 9.66 -0.37 13.24
C ASN A 76 9.59 -0.29 14.78
N CYS A 77 8.43 -0.53 15.38
CA CYS A 77 8.23 -0.42 16.83
C CYS A 77 8.69 -1.68 17.57
N ALA A 78 9.69 -1.53 18.44
CA ALA A 78 10.16 -2.62 19.31
C ALA A 78 9.30 -2.82 20.57
N SER A 79 8.59 -1.77 21.03
CA SER A 79 7.83 -1.82 22.29
C SER A 79 6.41 -2.34 22.09
N ARG A 80 6.07 -3.43 22.79
CA ARG A 80 4.75 -4.07 22.68
C ARG A 80 3.60 -3.14 23.06
N ARG A 81 3.76 -2.33 24.12
CA ARG A 81 2.70 -1.42 24.61
C ARG A 81 2.43 -0.29 23.61
N VAL A 82 3.48 0.26 23.01
CA VAL A 82 3.36 1.30 21.99
C VAL A 82 2.74 0.72 20.72
N LEU A 83 3.10 -0.51 20.34
CA LEU A 83 2.47 -1.21 19.22
C LEU A 83 0.96 -1.40 19.40
N GLU A 84 0.49 -1.69 20.62
CA GLU A 84 -0.96 -1.77 20.90
C GLU A 84 -1.65 -0.41 20.71
N LEU A 85 -1.05 0.68 21.18
CA LEU A 85 -1.56 2.04 20.97
C LEU A 85 -1.62 2.41 19.49
N ILE A 86 -0.57 2.10 18.72
CA ILE A 86 -0.55 2.33 17.27
C ILE A 86 -1.66 1.53 16.56
N ASN A 87 -1.93 0.29 17.00
CA ASN A 87 -3.03 -0.49 16.43
C ASN A 87 -4.40 0.12 16.77
N LEU A 88 -4.59 0.62 17.99
CA LEU A 88 -5.83 1.30 18.37
C LEU A 88 -6.06 2.54 17.50
N ASP A 89 -5.04 3.37 17.35
CA ASP A 89 -5.10 4.59 16.53
C ASP A 89 -5.39 4.29 15.05
N LEU A 90 -4.78 3.23 14.52
CA LEU A 90 -5.06 2.74 13.17
C LEU A 90 -6.53 2.30 13.03
N GLN A 91 -7.06 1.55 14.01
CA GLN A 91 -8.46 1.13 13.99
C GLN A 91 -9.43 2.31 14.10
N GLU A 92 -9.13 3.31 14.92
CA GLU A 92 -9.93 4.53 15.01
C GLU A 92 -9.93 5.30 13.69
N THR A 93 -8.76 5.47 13.07
CA THR A 93 -8.62 6.10 11.75
C THR A 93 -9.46 5.39 10.69
N LEU A 94 -9.41 4.04 10.67
CA LEU A 94 -10.17 3.22 9.73
C LEU A 94 -11.67 3.16 10.03
N LYS A 95 -12.13 3.49 11.25
CA LYS A 95 -13.55 3.64 11.57
C LYS A 95 -14.08 5.03 11.23
N ARG A 96 -13.29 6.08 11.51
CA ARG A 96 -13.70 7.48 11.25
C ARG A 96 -13.97 7.74 9.77
N ARG A 97 -13.26 7.06 8.86
CA ARG A 97 -13.53 7.16 7.41
C ARG A 97 -14.92 6.66 6.97
N GLU A 98 -15.61 5.84 7.77
CA GLU A 98 -16.96 5.35 7.45
C GLU A 98 -18.05 6.38 7.83
N ILE A 99 -17.68 7.38 8.62
CA ILE A 99 -18.57 8.40 9.18
C ILE A 99 -18.45 9.73 8.40
N MET A 100 -17.44 9.86 7.54
CA MET A 100 -17.17 11.05 6.70
C MET A 100 -17.71 10.93 5.28
#